data_AF-A0A9Q0UX34-F1
#
_entry.id   AF-A0A9Q0UX34-F1
#
_cell.length_a   1.000
_cell.length_b   1.000
_cell.length_c   1.000
_cell.angle_alpha   90.00
_cell.angle_beta   90.00
_cell.angle_gamma   90.00
#
_symmetry.space_group_name_H-M   'P 1'
#
loop_
_entity.id
_entity.type
_entity.pdbx_description
1 polymer ?
#
loop_
_entity_poly.entity_id
_entity_poly.type
_entity_poly.pdbx_seq_one_letter_code
_entity_poly.pdbx_strand_id
1 'polypeptide(L)'
;MSFQHPLRNSSVGVSLSSAPPEKIADDPWANKTPQSTVTCSYHAYVAGYWRAVTVFWCKNLMNHTLNLIINNLEGEACYNCKIDLKPWLFWSKKGGKSFELEGCQVDINWDFRSAKFSGSPEPASDYYVAIVSDEEVVLLLGDYKKKAYKRTKARPALVEAILYLKKENVFHRKTFSTRAKFDERKNEHDIIVESSTGGPRDPEMWISIDGIVVIHVMNLQWKFRGNQTVMLSRQPVQVFWDVHDWLFSTPGTGHGLFIFKPGFSRTRR
;
A
#
# COMPACT_ATOMS: atom_id res chain seq x y z
N MET A 1 49.05 -26.53 55.74
CA MET A 1 47.90 -26.53 54.80
C MET A 1 46.87 -25.58 55.41
N SER A 2 46.86 -24.29 55.02
CA SER A 2 45.85 -23.70 54.11
C SER A 2 44.42 -23.95 54.62
N PHE A 3 43.57 -22.97 54.93
CA PHE A 3 43.19 -21.82 54.12
C PHE A 3 42.72 -20.61 54.95
N GLN A 4 43.04 -19.41 54.46
CA GLN A 4 42.44 -18.13 54.85
C GLN A 4 41.04 -17.97 54.22
N HIS A 5 40.13 -17.30 54.95
CA HIS A 5 38.84 -16.85 54.44
C HIS A 5 38.98 -15.97 53.19
N PRO A 6 38.08 -16.12 52.19
CA PRO A 6 37.79 -15.04 51.27
C PRO A 6 36.49 -14.33 51.64
N LEU A 7 36.60 -13.01 51.52
CA LEU A 7 35.56 -12.01 51.58
C LEU A 7 34.51 -12.21 50.49
N ARG A 8 33.33 -11.70 50.82
CA ARG A 8 32.14 -11.49 50.00
C ARG A 8 32.53 -10.80 48.68
N ASN A 9 32.49 -11.54 47.57
CA ASN A 9 32.60 -10.96 46.22
C ASN A 9 31.21 -10.78 45.61
N SER A 10 30.88 -9.52 45.36
CA SER A 10 29.80 -9.06 44.50
C SER A 10 30.02 -9.51 43.05
N SER A 11 29.06 -10.20 42.47
CA SER A 11 29.00 -10.41 41.01
C SER A 11 27.84 -9.63 40.41
N VAL A 12 28.23 -8.64 39.62
CA VAL A 12 27.51 -7.83 38.63
C VAL A 12 26.22 -8.48 38.10
N GLY A 13 25.07 -7.91 38.49
CA GLY A 13 23.84 -8.04 37.71
C GLY A 13 23.91 -7.07 36.53
N VAL A 14 24.07 -7.61 35.32
CA VAL A 14 23.87 -6.82 34.10
C VAL A 14 22.37 -6.56 33.97
N SER A 15 21.97 -5.33 34.29
CA SER A 15 20.64 -4.83 34.00
C SER A 15 20.45 -4.76 32.49
N LEU A 16 19.87 -5.79 31.87
CA LEU A 16 19.23 -5.63 30.58
C LEU A 16 17.97 -4.78 30.79
N SER A 17 18.08 -3.49 30.49
CA SER A 17 16.94 -2.61 30.33
C SER A 17 16.07 -3.15 29.21
N SER A 18 14.96 -3.81 29.56
CA SER A 18 13.89 -4.09 28.61
C SER A 18 13.26 -2.75 28.21
N ALA A 19 13.65 -2.23 27.05
CA ALA A 19 12.92 -1.14 26.43
C ALA A 19 11.45 -1.58 26.24
N PRO A 20 10.47 -0.73 26.59
CA PRO A 20 9.08 -1.07 26.35
C PRO A 20 8.85 -1.23 24.84
N PRO A 21 7.92 -2.10 24.41
CA PRO A 21 7.60 -2.25 23.00
C PRO A 21 7.21 -0.88 22.45
N GLU A 22 7.87 -0.46 21.36
CA GLU A 22 7.49 0.73 20.61
C GLU A 22 5.99 0.66 20.33
N LYS A 23 5.25 1.57 20.96
CA LYS A 23 3.87 1.83 20.59
C LYS A 23 3.88 2.18 19.11
N ILE A 24 3.28 1.31 18.31
CA ILE A 24 2.85 1.63 16.96
C ILE A 24 2.09 2.95 17.09
N ALA A 25 2.68 4.03 16.58
CA ALA A 25 2.09 5.35 16.65
C ALA A 25 0.71 5.27 15.97
N ASP A 26 -0.33 5.66 16.71
CA ASP A 26 -1.65 5.85 16.14
C ASP A 26 -1.53 6.80 14.94
N ASP A 27 -2.03 6.36 13.80
CA ASP A 27 -2.06 7.13 12.56
C ASP A 27 -2.84 8.43 12.81
N PRO A 28 -2.24 9.63 12.63
CA PRO A 28 -2.93 10.91 12.85
C PRO A 28 -4.16 11.11 11.93
N TRP A 29 -4.40 10.20 10.99
CA TRP A 29 -5.58 10.17 10.12
C TRP A 29 -6.73 9.25 10.56
N ALA A 30 -6.79 8.83 11.83
CA ALA A 30 -7.93 8.11 12.40
C ALA A 30 -9.23 8.95 12.39
N ASN A 31 -9.84 9.08 11.22
CA ASN A 31 -11.18 9.63 11.05
C ASN A 31 -12.17 8.71 11.76
N LYS A 32 -13.05 9.28 12.60
CA LYS A 32 -14.12 8.57 13.33
C LYS A 32 -15.17 7.89 12.44
N THR A 33 -15.01 7.95 11.11
CA THR A 33 -15.89 7.29 10.15
C THR A 33 -15.15 6.10 9.55
N PRO A 34 -15.78 4.91 9.48
CA PRO A 34 -15.19 3.78 8.78
C PRO A 34 -14.83 4.15 7.33
N GLN A 35 -13.59 3.91 6.94
CA GLN A 35 -13.05 4.29 5.63
C GLN A 35 -12.15 3.19 5.09
N SER A 36 -12.50 2.64 3.94
CA SER A 36 -11.58 1.74 3.24
C SER A 36 -10.50 2.56 2.55
N THR A 37 -9.25 2.13 2.62
CA THR A 37 -8.11 2.83 2.02
C THR A 37 -7.18 1.87 1.29
N VAL A 38 -6.51 2.39 0.26
CA VAL A 38 -5.47 1.70 -0.49
C VAL A 38 -4.25 2.60 -0.54
N THR A 39 -3.12 2.11 -0.07
CA THR A 39 -1.83 2.81 -0.14
C THR A 39 -0.89 2.02 -1.04
N CYS A 40 -0.40 2.63 -2.11
CA CYS A 40 0.64 2.07 -2.96
C CYS A 40 1.87 2.97 -2.87
N SER A 41 3.01 2.42 -2.50
CA SER A 41 4.28 3.16 -2.47
C SER A 41 5.23 2.65 -3.54
N TYR A 42 5.76 3.59 -4.29
CA TYR A 42 6.63 3.37 -5.43
C TYR A 42 7.98 4.03 -5.21
N HIS A 43 9.04 3.44 -5.75
CA HIS A 43 10.24 4.20 -6.10
C HIS A 43 10.06 4.68 -7.55
N ALA A 44 10.21 5.97 -7.79
CA ALA A 44 10.18 6.56 -9.13
C ALA A 44 11.34 7.55 -9.29
N TYR A 45 11.84 7.70 -10.52
CA TYR A 45 12.90 8.65 -10.82
C TYR A 45 12.28 10.04 -11.05
N VAL A 46 12.31 10.91 -10.04
CA VAL A 46 11.64 12.22 -10.05
C VAL A 46 12.68 13.31 -9.75
N ALA A 47 12.72 14.34 -10.59
CA ALA A 47 13.67 15.46 -10.45
C ALA A 47 15.13 14.99 -10.35
N GLY A 48 15.53 13.99 -11.14
CA GLY A 48 16.90 13.46 -11.17
C GLY A 48 17.28 12.48 -10.06
N TYR A 49 16.35 12.07 -9.20
CA TYR A 49 16.64 11.14 -8.10
C TYR A 49 15.58 10.06 -7.94
N TRP A 50 15.98 8.91 -7.38
CA TRP A 50 15.03 7.90 -6.91
C TRP A 50 14.32 8.38 -5.64
N ARG A 51 13.02 8.61 -5.74
CA ARG A 51 12.19 9.10 -4.64
C ARG A 51 11.05 8.14 -4.34
N ALA A 52 10.66 8.10 -3.07
CA ALA A 52 9.44 7.46 -2.66
C ALA A 52 8.25 8.31 -3.09
N VAL A 53 7.33 7.70 -3.84
CA VAL A 53 6.05 8.27 -4.23
C VAL A 53 4.94 7.42 -3.63
N THR A 54 4.14 8.00 -2.74
CA THR A 54 3.00 7.34 -2.11
C THR A 54 1.71 7.78 -2.75
N VAL A 55 0.92 6.81 -3.18
CA VAL A 55 -0.41 6.96 -3.77
C VAL A 55 -1.41 6.44 -2.76
N PHE A 56 -2.20 7.32 -2.18
CA PHE A 56 -3.17 7.00 -1.14
C PHE A 56 -4.59 7.24 -1.64
N TRP A 57 -5.34 6.17 -1.84
CA TRP A 57 -6.76 6.19 -2.16
C TRP A 57 -7.57 6.02 -0.88
N CYS A 58 -8.61 6.84 -0.71
CA CYS A 58 -9.55 6.68 0.39
C CYS A 58 -10.98 6.75 -0.14
N LYS A 59 -11.83 5.90 0.43
CA LYS A 59 -13.26 5.87 0.18
C LYS A 59 -14.02 5.98 1.49
N ASN A 60 -14.89 6.97 1.56
CA ASN A 60 -15.94 7.04 2.57
C ASN A 60 -17.31 6.90 1.92
N LEU A 61 -18.38 7.02 2.70
CA LEU A 61 -19.77 6.88 2.22
C LEU A 61 -20.12 7.83 1.07
N MET A 62 -19.47 9.00 0.99
CA MET A 62 -19.88 10.08 0.09
C MET A 62 -18.92 10.30 -1.08
N ASN A 63 -17.64 10.00 -0.91
CA ASN A 63 -16.58 10.42 -1.82
C ASN A 63 -15.44 9.40 -1.94
N HIS A 64 -14.74 9.48 -3.06
CA HIS A 64 -13.40 8.93 -3.21
C HIS A 64 -12.40 10.08 -3.19
N THR A 65 -11.21 9.85 -2.65
CA THR A 65 -10.11 10.81 -2.68
C THR A 65 -8.83 10.09 -3.07
N LEU A 66 -7.97 10.80 -3.80
CA LEU A 66 -6.60 10.42 -4.07
C LEU A 66 -5.69 11.45 -3.41
N ASN A 67 -4.67 11.00 -2.69
CA ASN A 67 -3.56 11.83 -2.25
C ASN A 67 -2.25 11.27 -2.83
N LEU A 68 -1.48 12.13 -3.47
CA LEU A 68 -0.15 11.83 -3.98
C LEU A 68 0.87 12.54 -3.10
N ILE A 69 1.81 11.77 -2.56
CA ILE A 69 2.88 12.27 -1.70
C ILE A 69 4.21 11.93 -2.35
N ILE A 70 5.06 12.93 -2.53
CA ILE A 70 6.42 12.75 -3.03
C ILE A 70 7.35 13.13 -1.88
N ASN A 71 8.31 12.25 -1.58
CA ASN A 71 9.25 12.47 -0.50
C ASN A 71 10.58 13.01 -1.03
N ASN A 72 11.27 13.78 -0.18
CA ASN A 72 12.66 14.14 -0.40
C ASN A 72 13.59 12.92 -0.18
N LEU A 73 14.90 13.13 -0.34
CA LEU A 73 15.91 12.07 -0.16
C LEU A 73 16.07 11.62 1.29
N GLU A 74 15.63 12.46 2.24
CA GLU A 74 15.65 12.18 3.69
C GLU A 74 14.38 11.43 4.14
N GLY A 75 13.43 11.21 3.22
CA GLY A 75 12.19 10.49 3.49
C GLY A 75 11.02 11.37 3.96
N GLU A 76 11.22 12.69 4.07
CA GLU A 76 10.19 13.65 4.45
C GLU A 76 9.31 14.04 3.24
N ALA A 77 8.03 14.32 3.48
CA ALA A 77 7.11 14.71 2.41
C ALA A 77 7.43 16.12 1.89
N CYS A 78 7.96 16.23 0.67
CA CYS A 78 8.25 17.53 0.04
C CYS A 78 7.08 18.08 -0.78
N TYR A 79 6.16 17.20 -1.24
CA TYR A 79 4.97 17.63 -1.96
C TYR A 79 3.77 16.73 -1.67
N ASN A 80 2.59 17.35 -1.54
CA ASN A 80 1.32 16.68 -1.31
C ASN A 80 0.25 17.20 -2.28
N CYS A 81 -0.35 16.31 -3.07
CA CYS A 81 -1.45 16.64 -3.96
C CYS A 81 -2.67 15.78 -3.67
N LYS A 82 -3.65 16.40 -3.02
CA LYS A 82 -4.98 15.84 -2.85
C LYS A 82 -5.90 16.16 -4.03
N ILE A 83 -6.64 15.15 -4.50
CA ILE A 83 -7.64 15.19 -5.56
C ILE A 83 -8.94 14.60 -4.99
N ASP A 84 -9.98 15.42 -4.88
CA ASP A 84 -11.29 15.00 -4.39
C ASP A 84 -12.21 14.59 -5.55
N LEU A 85 -12.69 13.34 -5.54
CA LEU A 85 -13.60 12.79 -6.54
C LEU A 85 -15.04 12.82 -6.03
N LYS A 86 -15.63 14.02 -6.03
CA LYS A 86 -17.01 14.23 -5.59
C LYS A 86 -18.03 13.74 -6.65
N PRO A 87 -19.21 13.24 -6.25
CA PRO A 87 -20.25 12.77 -7.18
C PRO A 87 -20.82 13.84 -8.12
N TRP A 88 -20.75 15.12 -7.75
CA TRP A 88 -21.39 16.23 -8.48
C TRP A 88 -20.64 16.67 -9.76
N LEU A 89 -21.44 17.09 -10.76
CA LEU A 89 -21.07 17.28 -12.18
C LEU A 89 -20.05 18.41 -12.48
N PHE A 90 -19.68 19.25 -11.52
CA PHE A 90 -18.84 20.44 -11.76
C PHE A 90 -17.44 20.39 -11.13
N TRP A 91 -17.07 19.31 -10.44
CA TRP A 91 -15.77 19.19 -9.78
C TRP A 91 -14.71 18.53 -10.67
N SER A 92 -13.43 18.92 -10.46
CA SER A 92 -12.25 18.63 -11.29
C SER A 92 -11.85 17.15 -11.35
N LYS A 93 -12.72 16.32 -11.94
CA LYS A 93 -12.42 14.92 -12.31
C LYS A 93 -11.32 14.83 -13.35
N LYS A 94 -10.93 15.92 -14.01
CA LYS A 94 -9.77 16.02 -14.90
C LYS A 94 -9.01 17.29 -14.58
N GLY A 95 -7.69 17.21 -14.50
CA GLY A 95 -6.88 18.38 -14.22
C GLY A 95 -5.39 18.10 -14.31
N GLY A 96 -4.62 19.10 -13.91
CA GLY A 96 -3.20 18.96 -13.67
C GLY A 96 -2.72 19.97 -12.64
N LYS A 97 -1.55 19.70 -12.06
CA LYS A 97 -0.80 20.60 -11.17
C LYS A 97 0.67 20.52 -11.55
N SER A 98 1.34 21.65 -11.44
CA SER A 98 2.77 21.77 -11.66
C SER A 98 3.40 22.37 -10.42
N PHE A 99 4.59 21.91 -10.08
CA PHE A 99 5.38 22.46 -8.99
C PHE A 99 6.87 22.26 -9.29
N GLU A 100 7.70 23.01 -8.58
CA GLU A 100 9.15 22.89 -8.68
C GLU A 100 9.67 22.06 -7.51
N LEU A 101 10.58 21.14 -7.79
CA LEU A 101 11.26 20.31 -6.82
C LEU A 101 12.76 20.35 -7.13
N GLU A 102 13.54 20.97 -6.25
CA GLU A 102 15.00 21.09 -6.37
C GLU A 102 15.45 21.67 -7.73
N GLY A 103 14.74 22.69 -8.24
CA GLY A 103 15.04 23.32 -9.54
C GLY A 103 14.48 22.58 -10.76
N CYS A 104 13.84 21.42 -10.57
CA CYS A 104 13.19 20.68 -11.64
C CYS A 104 11.67 20.88 -11.62
N GLN A 105 11.07 21.13 -12.78
CA GLN A 105 9.61 21.12 -12.91
C GLN A 105 9.07 19.69 -12.85
N VAL A 106 8.03 19.49 -12.04
CA VAL A 106 7.27 18.24 -11.94
C VAL A 106 5.79 18.53 -12.21
N ASP A 107 5.20 17.79 -13.15
CA ASP A 107 3.80 17.93 -13.52
C ASP A 107 3.00 16.68 -13.14
N ILE A 108 1.87 16.86 -12.47
CA ILE A 108 0.88 15.82 -12.20
C ILE A 108 -0.33 16.09 -13.09
N ASN A 109 -0.74 15.10 -13.87
CA ASN A 109 -1.93 15.16 -14.74
C ASN A 109 -2.87 14.00 -14.44
N TRP A 110 -4.18 14.23 -14.44
CA TRP A 110 -5.17 13.18 -14.19
C TRP A 110 -6.44 13.34 -15.01
N ASP A 111 -7.11 12.21 -15.28
CA ASP A 111 -8.46 12.16 -15.85
C ASP A 111 -9.23 10.96 -15.26
N PHE A 112 -10.24 11.28 -14.46
CA PHE A 112 -11.19 10.38 -13.80
C PHE A 112 -12.60 10.51 -14.35
N ARG A 113 -12.82 11.25 -15.45
CA ARG A 113 -14.18 11.53 -15.94
C ARG A 113 -14.95 10.26 -16.31
N SER A 114 -14.25 9.21 -16.72
CA SER A 114 -14.83 7.92 -17.10
C SER A 114 -14.53 6.82 -16.08
N ALA A 115 -13.88 7.14 -14.95
CA ALA A 115 -13.39 6.17 -13.99
C ALA A 115 -14.52 5.28 -13.44
N LYS A 116 -14.31 3.97 -13.47
CA LYS A 116 -15.26 2.99 -12.92
C LYS A 116 -14.75 2.48 -11.58
N PHE A 117 -15.62 2.44 -10.58
CA PHE A 117 -15.31 1.93 -9.24
C PHE A 117 -16.06 0.62 -8.99
N SER A 118 -15.37 -0.40 -8.48
CA SER A 118 -15.93 -1.73 -8.17
C SER A 118 -15.96 -2.00 -6.66
N GLY A 119 -16.25 -0.96 -5.88
CA GLY A 119 -16.34 -1.08 -4.42
C GLY A 119 -15.03 -0.86 -3.66
N SER A 120 -13.87 -0.97 -4.32
CA SER A 120 -12.56 -0.54 -3.83
C SER A 120 -12.42 1.00 -3.82
N PRO A 121 -11.55 1.58 -2.97
CA PRO A 121 -11.17 2.99 -3.06
C PRO A 121 -10.44 3.36 -4.35
N GLU A 122 -9.67 2.42 -4.91
CA GLU A 122 -8.98 2.59 -6.19
C GLU A 122 -9.95 2.35 -7.37
N PRO A 123 -9.91 3.15 -8.46
CA PRO A 123 -10.72 2.87 -9.63
C PRO A 123 -10.27 1.58 -10.35
N ALA A 124 -11.25 0.83 -10.86
CA ALA A 124 -11.04 -0.41 -11.59
C ALA A 124 -10.65 -0.19 -13.06
N SER A 125 -11.13 0.87 -13.70
CA SER A 125 -10.80 1.13 -15.12
C SER A 125 -11.12 2.57 -15.51
N ASP A 126 -10.79 2.90 -16.76
CA ASP A 126 -11.17 4.11 -17.49
C ASP A 126 -10.62 5.41 -16.88
N TYR A 127 -9.38 5.37 -16.40
CA TYR A 127 -8.73 6.54 -15.77
C TYR A 127 -7.23 6.58 -16.03
N TYR A 128 -6.62 7.74 -15.77
CA TYR A 128 -5.18 7.81 -15.55
C TYR A 128 -4.78 8.87 -14.52
N VAL A 129 -3.62 8.65 -13.90
CA VAL A 129 -2.84 9.64 -13.17
C VAL A 129 -1.40 9.52 -13.63
N ALA A 130 -0.79 10.62 -14.04
CA ALA A 130 0.57 10.67 -14.58
C ALA A 130 1.39 11.70 -13.80
N ILE A 131 2.56 11.29 -13.31
CA ILE A 131 3.61 12.19 -12.85
C ILE A 131 4.63 12.31 -13.96
N VAL A 132 5.03 13.53 -14.29
CA VAL A 132 5.96 13.86 -15.36
C VAL A 132 7.13 14.64 -14.78
N SER A 133 8.34 14.26 -15.15
CA SER A 133 9.58 14.95 -14.82
C SER A 133 10.56 14.75 -15.96
N ASP A 134 11.31 15.79 -16.35
CA ASP A 134 12.27 15.74 -17.46
C ASP A 134 11.69 15.16 -18.78
N GLU A 135 10.51 15.63 -19.15
CA GLU A 135 9.76 15.16 -20.34
C GLU A 135 9.43 13.65 -20.35
N GLU A 136 9.60 12.95 -19.22
CA GLU A 136 9.27 11.55 -19.03
C GLU A 136 8.04 11.38 -18.13
N VAL A 137 7.16 10.42 -18.46
CA VAL A 137 6.12 9.96 -17.54
C VAL A 137 6.74 8.96 -16.55
N VAL A 138 7.14 9.47 -15.39
CA VAL A 138 7.90 8.74 -14.35
C VAL A 138 7.03 7.85 -13.46
N LEU A 139 5.74 8.13 -13.36
CA LEU A 139 4.74 7.23 -12.77
C LEU A 139 3.42 7.36 -13.54
N LEU A 140 2.84 6.22 -13.94
CA LEU A 140 1.55 6.17 -14.63
C LEU A 140 0.64 5.13 -13.97
N LEU A 141 -0.50 5.60 -13.45
CA LEU A 141 -1.58 4.78 -12.90
C LEU A 141 -2.75 4.72 -13.89
N GLY A 142 -3.50 3.63 -13.86
CA GLY A 142 -4.68 3.41 -14.70
C GLY A 142 -4.39 2.86 -16.11
N ASP A 143 -5.45 2.62 -16.85
CA ASP A 143 -5.48 1.96 -18.15
C ASP A 143 -5.52 2.95 -19.35
N TYR A 144 -5.80 4.24 -19.11
CA TYR A 144 -5.82 5.29 -20.15
C TYR A 144 -4.43 5.80 -20.57
N LYS A 145 -3.47 4.89 -20.77
CA LYS A 145 -2.07 5.23 -21.11
C LYS A 145 -1.96 6.13 -22.34
N LYS A 146 -2.67 5.80 -23.43
CA LYS A 146 -2.65 6.61 -24.67
C LYS A 146 -3.15 8.04 -24.44
N LYS A 147 -4.17 8.24 -23.59
CA LYS A 147 -4.68 9.58 -23.26
C LYS A 147 -3.69 10.34 -22.39
N ALA A 148 -3.03 9.66 -21.45
CA ALA A 148 -2.00 10.24 -20.60
C ALA A 148 -0.86 10.81 -21.46
N TYR A 149 -0.22 9.99 -22.30
CA TYR A 149 0.88 10.41 -23.18
C TYR A 149 0.47 11.51 -24.16
N LYS A 150 -0.73 11.44 -24.74
CA LYS A 150 -1.24 12.50 -25.61
C LYS A 150 -1.42 13.84 -24.86
N ARG A 151 -1.84 13.79 -23.60
CA ARG A 151 -2.07 14.99 -22.77
C ARG A 151 -0.76 15.62 -22.34
N THR A 152 0.19 14.81 -21.88
CA THR A 152 1.46 15.28 -21.30
C THR A 152 2.47 15.63 -22.38
N LYS A 153 2.38 15.02 -23.57
CA LYS A 153 3.40 15.06 -24.64
C LYS A 153 4.77 14.52 -24.20
N ALA A 154 4.83 13.89 -23.04
CA ALA A 154 6.00 13.25 -22.48
C ALA A 154 6.18 11.85 -23.06
N ARG A 155 7.41 11.36 -23.07
CA ARG A 155 7.73 9.97 -23.46
C ARG A 155 7.60 9.03 -22.25
N PRO A 156 7.52 7.70 -22.46
CA PRO A 156 7.71 6.75 -21.37
C PRO A 156 9.07 6.94 -20.70
N ALA A 157 9.13 6.74 -19.38
CA ALA A 157 10.39 6.79 -18.64
C ALA A 157 11.36 5.70 -19.09
N LEU A 158 12.66 5.99 -19.04
CA LEU A 158 13.70 4.99 -19.34
C LEU A 158 13.71 3.86 -18.31
N VAL A 159 13.39 4.21 -17.06
CA VAL A 159 13.21 3.26 -15.96
C VAL A 159 11.83 3.44 -15.37
N GLU A 160 11.08 2.36 -15.27
CA GLU A 160 9.72 2.39 -14.72
C GLU A 160 9.74 2.51 -13.19
N ALA A 161 8.69 3.12 -12.65
CA ALA A 161 8.46 3.13 -11.21
C ALA A 161 8.27 1.70 -10.67
N ILE A 162 8.88 1.43 -9.51
CA ILE A 162 8.90 0.13 -8.87
C ILE A 162 7.96 0.18 -7.66
N LEU A 163 6.86 -0.59 -7.71
CA LEU A 163 6.00 -0.81 -6.55
C LEU A 163 6.75 -1.63 -5.51
N TYR A 164 6.89 -1.12 -4.28
CA TYR A 164 7.53 -1.86 -3.18
C TYR A 164 6.58 -2.14 -2.01
N LEU A 165 5.40 -1.50 -2.00
CA LEU A 165 4.40 -1.69 -0.97
C LEU A 165 3.01 -1.45 -1.55
N LYS A 166 2.09 -2.39 -1.31
CA LYS A 166 0.66 -2.15 -1.39
C LYS A 166 0.00 -2.51 -0.07
N LYS A 167 -0.72 -1.58 0.54
CA LYS A 167 -1.45 -1.74 1.80
C LYS A 167 -2.93 -1.49 1.55
N GLU A 168 -3.76 -2.41 2.01
CA GLU A 168 -5.22 -2.36 1.90
C GLU A 168 -5.80 -2.33 3.31
N ASN A 169 -6.61 -1.32 3.61
CA ASN A 169 -7.43 -1.27 4.82
C ASN A 169 -8.90 -1.40 4.40
N VAL A 170 -9.55 -2.47 4.83
CA VAL A 170 -10.85 -2.89 4.31
C VAL A 170 -11.87 -2.94 5.44
N PHE A 171 -12.81 -2.00 5.41
CA PHE A 171 -13.95 -1.94 6.32
C PHE A 171 -15.18 -2.63 5.74
N HIS A 172 -16.04 -3.15 6.64
CA HIS A 172 -17.38 -3.68 6.33
C HIS A 172 -17.48 -4.84 5.34
N ARG A 173 -16.36 -5.40 4.88
CA ARG A 173 -16.35 -6.44 3.84
C ARG A 173 -15.53 -7.63 4.30
N LYS A 174 -16.14 -8.82 4.19
CA LYS A 174 -15.47 -10.12 4.39
C LYS A 174 -14.70 -10.59 3.15
N THR A 175 -14.91 -9.91 2.02
CA THR A 175 -14.25 -10.18 0.75
C THR A 175 -13.88 -8.87 0.06
N PHE A 176 -12.67 -8.80 -0.50
CA PHE A 176 -12.30 -7.71 -1.40
C PHE A 176 -11.36 -8.21 -2.51
N SER A 177 -11.31 -7.45 -3.59
CA SER A 177 -10.37 -7.65 -4.67
C SER A 177 -9.51 -6.41 -4.88
N THR A 178 -8.27 -6.64 -5.27
CA THR A 178 -7.32 -5.59 -5.62
C THR A 178 -6.36 -6.09 -6.69
N ARG A 179 -5.63 -5.17 -7.31
CA ARG A 179 -4.67 -5.48 -8.36
C ARG A 179 -3.30 -4.91 -8.05
N ALA A 180 -2.25 -5.64 -8.39
CA ALA A 180 -0.89 -5.17 -8.20
C ALA A 180 0.05 -5.74 -9.25
N LYS A 181 1.06 -4.97 -9.63
CA LYS A 181 2.18 -5.43 -10.45
C LYS A 181 3.35 -5.71 -9.53
N PHE A 182 3.64 -6.99 -9.37
CA PHE A 182 4.72 -7.44 -8.49
C PHE A 182 5.98 -7.78 -9.26
N ASP A 183 5.87 -8.12 -10.55
CA ASP A 183 6.97 -8.61 -11.37
C ASP A 183 7.43 -7.61 -12.45
N GLU A 184 8.67 -7.81 -12.92
CA GLU A 184 9.25 -7.05 -14.03
C GLU A 184 8.58 -7.36 -15.38
N ARG A 185 7.82 -8.46 -15.46
CA ARG A 185 7.04 -8.84 -16.65
C ARG A 185 5.79 -7.98 -16.80
N LYS A 186 5.52 -7.10 -15.82
CA LYS A 186 4.51 -6.04 -15.85
C LYS A 186 3.09 -6.58 -15.94
N ASN A 187 2.89 -7.84 -15.58
CA ASN A 187 1.56 -8.41 -15.50
C ASN A 187 0.89 -7.88 -14.24
N GLU A 188 -0.30 -7.33 -14.43
CA GLU A 188 -1.14 -6.98 -13.31
C GLU A 188 -1.78 -8.26 -12.80
N HIS A 189 -1.58 -8.55 -11.52
CA HIS A 189 -2.14 -9.73 -10.85
C HIS A 189 -3.43 -9.35 -10.14
N ASP A 190 -4.46 -10.18 -10.31
CA ASP A 190 -5.71 -10.07 -9.58
C ASP A 190 -5.58 -10.77 -8.23
N ILE A 191 -5.74 -10.02 -7.15
CA ILE A 191 -5.68 -10.52 -5.77
C ILE A 191 -7.08 -10.48 -5.18
N ILE A 192 -7.52 -11.60 -4.63
CA ILE A 192 -8.81 -11.73 -3.97
C ILE A 192 -8.57 -12.25 -2.56
N VAL A 193 -9.11 -11.55 -1.56
CA VAL A 193 -9.14 -12.02 -0.19
C VAL A 193 -10.58 -12.32 0.17
N GLU A 194 -10.82 -13.49 0.73
CA GLU A 194 -12.13 -13.95 1.17
C GLU A 194 -12.01 -14.51 2.58
N SER A 195 -13.06 -14.31 3.37
CA SER A 195 -13.14 -14.84 4.72
C SER A 195 -14.50 -15.47 4.99
N SER A 196 -14.47 -16.60 5.67
CA SER A 196 -15.63 -17.29 6.22
C SER A 196 -15.54 -17.18 7.74
N THR A 197 -16.22 -16.20 8.31
CA THR A 197 -16.18 -15.92 9.76
C THR A 197 -17.51 -16.17 10.46
N GLY A 198 -18.50 -16.71 9.75
CA GLY A 198 -19.85 -16.96 10.28
C GLY A 198 -20.24 -18.43 10.14
N GLY A 199 -21.12 -18.89 11.03
CA GLY A 199 -21.63 -20.25 11.04
C GLY A 199 -20.96 -21.14 12.10
N PRO A 200 -21.23 -22.46 12.07
CA PRO A 200 -20.76 -23.39 13.10
C PRO A 200 -19.30 -23.82 12.92
N ARG A 201 -18.64 -23.43 11.82
CA ARG A 201 -17.24 -23.77 11.54
C ARG A 201 -16.32 -22.72 12.13
N ASP A 202 -15.09 -23.15 12.45
CA ASP A 202 -14.04 -22.22 12.84
C ASP A 202 -13.78 -21.17 11.74
N PRO A 203 -13.59 -19.90 12.11
CA PRO A 203 -13.29 -18.84 11.16
C PRO A 203 -12.05 -19.15 10.30
N GLU A 204 -12.13 -18.87 9.01
CA GLU A 204 -11.03 -19.07 8.06
C GLU A 204 -10.96 -17.93 7.04
N MET A 205 -9.80 -17.80 6.41
CA MET A 205 -9.54 -16.82 5.35
C MET A 205 -8.63 -17.43 4.29
N TRP A 206 -8.79 -17.03 3.04
CA TRP A 206 -7.85 -17.36 1.98
C TRP A 206 -7.54 -16.14 1.12
N ILE A 207 -6.36 -16.19 0.52
CA ILE A 207 -5.85 -15.19 -0.42
C ILE A 207 -5.55 -15.91 -1.72
N SER A 208 -6.23 -15.49 -2.78
CA SER A 208 -6.08 -15.99 -4.13
C SER A 208 -5.37 -14.95 -4.99
N ILE A 209 -4.44 -15.40 -5.83
CA ILE A 209 -3.77 -14.58 -6.83
C ILE A 209 -3.98 -15.24 -8.19
N ASP A 210 -4.52 -14.49 -9.15
CA ASP A 210 -4.89 -14.95 -10.50
C ASP A 210 -5.77 -16.22 -10.47
N GLY A 211 -6.70 -16.27 -9.51
CA GLY A 211 -7.62 -17.40 -9.30
C GLY A 211 -7.02 -18.60 -8.57
N ILE A 212 -5.74 -18.57 -8.18
CA ILE A 212 -5.08 -19.65 -7.45
C ILE A 212 -4.98 -19.27 -5.97
N VAL A 213 -5.49 -20.11 -5.08
CA VAL A 213 -5.33 -19.94 -3.62
C VAL A 213 -3.87 -20.13 -3.26
N VAL A 214 -3.20 -19.06 -2.81
CA VAL A 214 -1.78 -19.06 -2.43
C VAL A 214 -1.57 -19.08 -0.92
N ILE A 215 -2.56 -18.63 -0.15
CA ILE A 215 -2.55 -18.65 1.31
C ILE A 215 -3.94 -19.09 1.78
N HIS A 216 -4.01 -20.06 2.69
CA HIS A 216 -5.23 -20.47 3.38
C HIS A 216 -4.94 -20.55 4.88
N VAL A 217 -5.66 -19.74 5.65
CA VAL A 217 -5.51 -19.61 7.09
C VAL A 217 -6.75 -20.21 7.76
N MET A 218 -6.60 -21.45 8.23
CA MET A 218 -7.59 -22.10 9.10
C MET A 218 -7.43 -21.63 10.55
N ASN A 219 -8.51 -21.75 11.32
CA ASN A 219 -8.55 -21.37 12.75
C ASN A 219 -8.09 -19.92 12.96
N LEU A 220 -8.65 -19.01 12.15
CA LEU A 220 -8.26 -17.61 12.04
C LEU A 220 -8.37 -16.88 13.38
N GLN A 221 -9.23 -17.31 14.30
CA GLN A 221 -9.32 -16.80 15.67
C GLN A 221 -8.01 -16.93 16.47
N TRP A 222 -7.10 -17.81 16.06
CA TRP A 222 -5.77 -17.96 16.65
C TRP A 222 -4.65 -17.39 15.76
N LYS A 223 -4.96 -17.06 14.50
CA LYS A 223 -4.00 -16.63 13.47
C LYS A 223 -4.43 -15.34 12.76
N PHE A 224 -5.18 -14.49 13.47
CA PHE A 224 -5.75 -13.25 12.93
C PHE A 224 -4.69 -12.20 12.59
N ARG A 225 -3.46 -12.36 13.10
CA ARG A 225 -2.27 -11.60 12.69
C ARG A 225 -1.22 -12.57 12.21
N GLY A 226 -0.63 -12.31 11.06
CA GLY A 226 0.41 -13.17 10.52
C GLY A 226 0.97 -12.67 9.20
N ASN A 227 1.92 -13.44 8.68
CA ASN A 227 2.52 -13.17 7.38
C ASN A 227 2.99 -14.47 6.71
N GLN A 228 3.08 -14.45 5.38
CA GLN A 228 3.58 -15.54 4.57
C GLN A 228 4.21 -14.99 3.30
N THR A 229 5.30 -15.60 2.83
CA THR A 229 5.89 -15.27 1.53
C THR A 229 5.41 -16.28 0.50
N VAL A 230 4.90 -15.79 -0.64
CA VAL A 230 4.46 -16.60 -1.77
C VAL A 230 5.33 -16.30 -3.00
N MET A 231 5.46 -17.27 -3.90
CA MET A 231 6.23 -17.11 -5.14
C MET A 231 5.28 -16.90 -6.32
N LEU A 232 5.36 -15.74 -6.97
CA LEU A 232 4.59 -15.42 -8.18
C LEU A 232 5.55 -15.35 -9.36
N SER A 233 5.47 -16.29 -10.30
CA SER A 233 6.34 -16.26 -11.50
C SER A 233 7.84 -16.07 -11.20
N ARG A 234 8.34 -16.65 -10.10
CA ARG A 234 9.73 -16.53 -9.55
C ARG A 234 10.03 -15.22 -8.79
N GLN A 235 9.05 -14.37 -8.60
CA GLN A 235 9.10 -13.16 -7.78
C GLN A 235 8.54 -13.45 -6.38
N PRO A 236 9.32 -13.34 -5.29
CA PRO A 236 8.78 -13.44 -3.94
C PRO A 236 7.87 -12.24 -3.63
N VAL A 237 6.72 -12.50 -3.01
CA VAL A 237 5.83 -11.48 -2.47
C VAL A 237 5.52 -11.83 -1.02
N GLN A 238 5.90 -10.95 -0.10
CA GLN A 238 5.55 -11.09 1.31
C GLN A 238 4.17 -10.50 1.55
N VAL A 239 3.28 -11.32 2.10
CA VAL A 239 1.91 -10.96 2.44
C VAL A 239 1.79 -10.91 3.95
N PHE A 240 1.24 -9.82 4.48
CA PHE A 240 0.90 -9.66 5.89
C PHE A 240 -0.59 -9.45 6.02
N TRP A 241 -1.17 -9.92 7.11
CA TRP A 241 -2.56 -9.66 7.47
C TRP A 241 -2.70 -9.33 8.95
N ASP A 242 -3.63 -8.43 9.24
CA ASP A 242 -4.23 -8.22 10.55
C ASP A 242 -5.75 -8.10 10.35
N VAL A 243 -6.47 -9.13 10.78
CA VAL A 243 -7.93 -9.24 10.68
C VAL A 243 -8.58 -9.38 12.05
N HIS A 244 -7.87 -8.94 13.10
CA HIS A 244 -8.40 -8.96 14.46
C HIS A 244 -9.77 -8.27 14.54
N ASP A 245 -9.90 -7.08 13.94
CA ASP A 245 -11.12 -6.31 14.06
C ASP A 245 -12.27 -6.90 13.24
N TRP A 246 -11.99 -7.66 12.17
CA TRP A 246 -13.02 -8.44 11.47
C TRP A 246 -13.66 -9.53 12.34
N LEU A 247 -12.92 -10.07 13.32
CA LEU A 247 -13.37 -11.18 14.16
C LEU A 247 -13.98 -10.71 15.49
N PHE A 248 -13.37 -9.70 16.10
CA PHE A 248 -13.64 -9.37 17.50
C PHE A 248 -14.30 -8.00 17.71
N SER A 249 -14.43 -7.18 16.66
CA SER A 249 -15.21 -5.93 16.76
C SER A 249 -16.70 -6.15 16.55
N THR A 250 -17.50 -5.16 16.94
CA THR A 250 -18.93 -5.11 16.59
C THR A 250 -19.11 -5.33 15.08
N PRO A 251 -20.05 -6.19 14.66
CA PRO A 251 -20.28 -6.46 13.24
C PRO A 251 -20.42 -5.15 12.44
N GLY A 252 -19.57 -5.00 11.42
CA GLY A 252 -19.53 -3.82 10.56
C GLY A 252 -18.57 -2.71 11.02
N THR A 253 -18.11 -2.66 12.26
CA THR A 253 -17.20 -1.57 12.68
C THR A 253 -15.73 -1.89 12.48
N GLY A 254 -15.39 -3.17 12.38
CA GLY A 254 -14.01 -3.63 12.27
C GLY A 254 -13.43 -3.53 10.86
N HIS A 255 -12.10 -3.51 10.80
CA HIS A 255 -11.32 -3.48 9.57
C HIS A 255 -10.36 -4.65 9.45
N GLY A 256 -9.92 -4.90 8.23
CA GLY A 256 -8.89 -5.87 7.90
C GLY A 256 -7.77 -5.15 7.19
N LEU A 257 -6.55 -5.38 7.64
CA LEU A 257 -5.33 -4.83 7.07
C LEU A 257 -4.58 -5.92 6.31
N PHE A 258 -4.24 -5.63 5.06
CA PHE A 258 -3.42 -6.49 4.22
C PHE A 258 -2.26 -5.70 3.65
N ILE A 259 -1.07 -6.29 3.65
CA ILE A 259 0.12 -5.66 3.09
C ILE A 259 0.80 -6.64 2.15
N PHE A 260 1.06 -6.21 0.92
CA PHE A 260 1.80 -6.93 -0.10
C PHE A 260 3.11 -6.20 -0.37
N LYS A 261 4.23 -6.88 -0.15
CA LYS A 261 5.59 -6.37 -0.41
C LYS A 261 6.28 -7.26 -1.43
N PRO A 262 6.52 -6.78 -2.66
CA PRO A 262 7.44 -7.45 -3.58
C PRO A 262 8.82 -7.55 -2.93
N GLY A 263 9.39 -8.75 -2.88
CA GLY A 263 10.78 -8.94 -2.51
C GLY A 263 11.72 -8.52 -3.64
N PHE A 264 13.01 -8.45 -3.39
CA PHE A 264 13.99 -8.31 -4.46
C PHE A 264 14.26 -9.69 -5.05
N SER A 265 13.99 -9.89 -6.35
CA SER A 265 14.52 -11.07 -7.01
C SER A 265 16.04 -10.91 -7.12
N ARG A 266 16.80 -11.82 -6.50
CA ARG A 266 18.23 -11.92 -6.76
C ARG A 266 18.38 -12.50 -8.16
N THR A 267 18.48 -11.66 -9.17
CA THR A 267 19.01 -12.07 -10.46
C THR A 267 20.43 -12.55 -10.20
N ARG A 268 20.68 -13.86 -10.24
CA ARG A 268 22.05 -14.39 -10.26
C ARG A 268 22.69 -13.82 -11.52
N ARG A 269 23.68 -12.94 -11.33
CA ARG A 269 24.62 -12.55 -12.37
C ARG A 269 25.35 -13.79 -12.89
#